data_AF-A0A842N6R5-F1
#
_entry.id   AF-A0A842N6R5-F1
#
_cell.length_a   1.000
_cell.length_b   1.000
_cell.length_c   1.000
_cell.angle_alpha   90.00
_cell.angle_beta   90.00
_cell.angle_gamma   90.00
#
_symmetry.space_group_name_H-M   'P 1'
#
loop_
_entity.id
_entity.type
_entity.pdbx_description
1 polymer ?
#
loop_
_entity_poly.entity_id
_entity_poly.type
_entity_poly.pdbx_seq_one_letter_code
_entity_poly.pdbx_strand_id
1 'polypeptide(L)'
;LFTRGGMFRGNHIHPVDQHTLLLKGKGKYVSKVDGENAYHELSEGSVFHMPAGVPHIFLPEEDSLTVEWWEGDFVVEKYDFPEFTVEINNRVKEFENKVEGLKTRKK
;
A
#
# COMPACT_ATOMS: atom_id res chain seq x y z
N LEU A 1 -4.65 6.44 8.44
CA LEU A 1 -3.31 6.19 7.86
C LEU A 1 -3.13 7.08 6.65
N PHE A 2 -2.19 8.02 6.70
CA PHE A 2 -1.84 8.86 5.55
C PHE A 2 -0.86 8.12 4.65
N THR A 3 -1.01 8.20 3.32
CA THR A 3 -0.06 7.61 2.36
C THR A 3 0.11 8.56 1.19
N ARG A 4 1.37 8.90 0.87
CA ARG A 4 1.71 9.79 -0.24
C ARG A 4 1.39 9.13 -1.58
N GLY A 5 0.89 9.90 -2.54
CA GLY A 5 0.64 9.44 -3.90
C GLY A 5 1.90 8.90 -4.57
N GLY A 6 1.76 7.82 -5.35
CA GLY A 6 2.86 7.15 -6.05
C GLY A 6 3.76 6.28 -5.15
N MET A 7 3.41 6.12 -3.87
CA MET A 7 4.00 5.13 -2.95
C MET A 7 3.15 3.86 -2.91
N PHE A 8 3.39 2.98 -1.95
CA PHE A 8 2.52 1.84 -1.65
C PHE A 8 2.42 1.58 -0.15
N ARG A 9 1.42 0.79 0.24
CA ARG A 9 1.26 0.22 1.58
C ARG A 9 0.66 -1.18 1.47
N GLY A 10 0.82 -2.01 2.49
CA GLY A 10 0.46 -3.43 2.39
C GLY A 10 1.64 -4.21 1.86
N ASN A 11 1.44 -4.97 0.77
CA ASN A 11 2.41 -5.93 0.25
C ASN A 11 2.58 -7.11 1.22
N HIS A 12 1.45 -7.71 1.59
CA HIS A 12 1.37 -8.79 2.58
C HIS A 12 0.06 -9.56 2.48
N ILE A 13 -0.10 -10.54 3.37
CA ILE A 13 -1.32 -11.32 3.59
C ILE A 13 -1.72 -11.17 5.07
N HIS A 14 -3.04 -11.16 5.32
CA HIS A 14 -3.62 -11.26 6.66
C HIS A 14 -4.39 -12.57 6.80
N PRO A 15 -4.37 -13.25 7.97
CA PRO A 15 -5.16 -14.46 8.23
C PRO A 15 -6.64 -14.15 8.55
N VAL A 16 -7.00 -12.87 8.65
CA VAL A 16 -8.35 -12.38 8.96
C VAL A 16 -8.75 -11.34 7.92
N ASP A 17 -10.05 -11.10 7.82
CA ASP A 17 -10.60 -10.09 6.93
C ASP A 17 -10.12 -8.69 7.34
N GLN A 18 -9.79 -7.88 6.32
CA GLN A 18 -9.43 -6.48 6.47
C GLN A 18 -10.50 -5.61 5.82
N HIS A 19 -10.80 -4.50 6.48
CA HIS A 19 -11.66 -3.45 5.95
C HIS A 19 -10.88 -2.15 5.82
N THR A 20 -11.05 -1.48 4.69
CA THR A 20 -10.42 -0.19 4.41
C THR A 20 -11.46 0.83 4.01
N LEU A 21 -11.55 1.93 4.76
CA LEU A 21 -12.32 3.11 4.38
C LEU A 21 -11.39 4.17 3.82
N LEU A 22 -11.60 4.59 2.57
CA LEU A 22 -10.93 5.75 2.01
C LEU A 22 -11.66 7.02 2.48
N LEU A 23 -11.01 7.84 3.30
CA LEU A 23 -11.57 9.11 3.77
C LEU A 23 -11.29 10.26 2.80
N LYS A 24 -10.16 10.20 2.09
CA LYS A 24 -9.74 11.23 1.12
C LYS A 24 -8.68 10.68 0.17
N GLY A 25 -8.66 11.18 -1.06
CA GLY A 25 -7.64 10.94 -2.07
C GLY A 25 -8.12 9.91 -3.10
N LYS A 26 -7.16 9.32 -3.81
CA LYS A 26 -7.43 8.32 -4.84
C LYS A 26 -6.43 7.18 -4.76
N GLY A 27 -6.89 5.96 -4.96
CA GLY A 27 -6.04 4.78 -5.00
C GLY A 27 -6.83 3.51 -5.17
N LYS A 28 -6.09 2.41 -5.29
CA LYS A 28 -6.67 1.07 -5.46
C LYS A 28 -5.93 0.03 -4.66
N TYR A 29 -6.64 -1.03 -4.31
CA TYR A 29 -5.98 -2.28 -3.95
C TYR A 29 -5.72 -3.12 -5.20
N VAL A 30 -4.59 -3.80 -5.20
CA VAL A 30 -4.35 -4.93 -6.08
C VAL A 30 -4.27 -6.17 -5.21
N SER A 31 -4.99 -7.23 -5.60
CA SER A 31 -4.93 -8.53 -4.95
C SER A 31 -4.46 -9.62 -5.91
N LYS A 32 -3.88 -10.70 -5.38
CA LYS A 32 -3.57 -11.90 -6.16
C LYS A 32 -4.67 -12.94 -6.00
N VAL A 33 -5.38 -13.27 -7.06
CA VAL A 33 -6.42 -14.32 -7.07
C VAL A 33 -6.09 -15.29 -8.19
N ASP A 34 -5.93 -16.58 -7.87
CA ASP A 34 -5.57 -17.63 -8.83
C ASP A 34 -4.30 -17.32 -9.67
N GLY A 35 -3.35 -16.58 -9.09
CA GLY A 35 -2.11 -16.16 -9.74
C GLY A 35 -2.21 -14.88 -10.58
N GLU A 36 -3.42 -14.33 -10.75
CA GLU A 36 -3.69 -13.13 -11.54
C GLU A 36 -3.92 -11.90 -10.64
N ASN A 37 -3.60 -10.72 -11.18
CA ASN A 37 -3.80 -9.46 -10.46
C ASN A 37 -5.24 -8.98 -10.67
N ALA A 38 -5.99 -8.83 -9.58
CA ALA A 38 -7.30 -8.20 -9.57
C ALA A 38 -7.20 -6.78 -9.00
N TYR A 39 -7.79 -5.81 -9.69
CA TYR A 39 -7.70 -4.39 -9.37
C TYR A 39 -9.01 -3.89 -8.76
N HIS A 40 -8.90 -3.19 -7.64
CA HIS A 40 -10.05 -2.72 -6.84
C HIS A 40 -9.91 -1.23 -6.57
N GLU A 41 -10.58 -0.41 -7.38
CA GLU A 41 -10.62 1.04 -7.17
C GLU A 41 -11.36 1.37 -5.88
N LEU A 42 -10.76 2.23 -5.03
CA LEU A 42 -11.42 2.72 -3.83
C LEU A 42 -12.29 3.92 -4.16
N SER A 43 -13.46 3.98 -3.53
CA SER A 43 -14.34 5.14 -3.55
C SER A 43 -14.30 5.84 -2.19
N GLU A 44 -14.15 7.16 -2.18
CA GLU A 44 -14.21 7.93 -0.93
C GLU A 44 -15.54 7.69 -0.20
N GLY A 45 -15.47 7.50 1.12
CA GLY A 45 -16.65 7.24 1.97
C GLY A 45 -17.16 5.79 1.93
N SER A 46 -16.62 4.94 1.06
CA SER A 46 -17.01 3.53 0.96
C SER A 46 -16.00 2.62 1.65
N VAL A 47 -16.51 1.59 2.34
CA VAL A 47 -15.69 0.54 2.93
C VAL A 47 -15.39 -0.51 1.86
N PHE A 48 -14.12 -0.74 1.63
CA PHE A 48 -13.62 -1.85 0.84
C PHE A 48 -13.30 -3.04 1.75
N HIS A 49 -13.66 -4.25 1.31
CA HIS A 49 -13.44 -5.50 2.03
C HIS A 49 -12.38 -6.32 1.30
N MET A 50 -11.37 -6.77 2.05
CA MET A 50 -10.32 -7.65 1.59
C MET A 50 -10.40 -8.96 2.40
N PRO A 51 -10.70 -10.10 1.75
CA PRO A 51 -10.82 -11.38 2.44
C PRO A 51 -9.51 -11.87 3.07
N ALA A 52 -9.65 -12.65 4.14
CA ALA A 52 -8.55 -13.39 4.74
C ALA A 52 -7.80 -14.27 3.72
N GLY A 53 -6.49 -14.36 3.88
CA GLY A 53 -5.61 -15.20 3.05
C GLY A 53 -5.32 -14.63 1.66
N VAL A 54 -5.88 -13.48 1.29
CA VAL A 54 -5.67 -12.87 -0.02
C VAL A 54 -4.46 -11.92 0.02
N PRO A 55 -3.41 -12.16 -0.79
CA PRO A 55 -2.30 -11.23 -0.91
C PRO A 55 -2.76 -9.91 -1.51
N HIS A 56 -2.34 -8.78 -0.93
CA HIS A 56 -2.75 -7.48 -1.42
C HIS A 56 -1.75 -6.35 -1.17
N ILE A 57 -1.86 -5.30 -1.98
CA ILE A 57 -1.09 -4.06 -1.93
C ILE A 57 -1.99 -2.87 -2.25
N PHE A 58 -1.88 -1.80 -1.46
CA PHE A 58 -2.54 -0.53 -1.72
C PHE A 58 -1.60 0.40 -2.52
N LEU A 59 -2.12 0.91 -3.63
CA LEU A 59 -1.43 1.81 -4.55
C LEU A 59 -2.18 3.15 -4.61
N PRO A 60 -1.80 4.15 -3.80
CA PRO A 60 -2.34 5.50 -3.88
C PRO A 60 -1.90 6.22 -5.17
N GLU A 61 -2.87 6.72 -5.93
CA GLU A 61 -2.64 7.57 -7.10
C GLU A 61 -2.40 9.04 -6.67
N GLU A 62 -3.01 9.44 -5.55
CA GLU A 62 -2.85 10.75 -4.91
C GLU A 62 -2.57 10.59 -3.41
N ASP A 63 -2.19 11.68 -2.73
CA ASP A 63 -2.10 11.70 -1.27
C ASP A 63 -3.44 11.27 -0.66
N SER A 64 -3.41 10.19 0.11
CA SER A 64 -4.59 9.49 0.58
C SER A 64 -4.63 9.37 2.10
N LEU A 65 -5.83 9.37 2.64
CA LEU A 65 -6.11 9.10 4.04
C LEU A 65 -7.09 7.93 4.12
N THR A 66 -6.68 6.83 4.74
CA THR A 66 -7.54 5.67 4.99
C THR A 66 -7.73 5.40 6.47
N VAL A 67 -8.76 4.65 6.82
CA VAL A 67 -8.90 3.95 8.11
C VAL A 67 -8.96 2.46 7.80
N GLU A 68 -8.20 1.67 8.54
CA GLU A 68 -8.12 0.21 8.38
C GLU A 68 -8.43 -0.46 9.72
N TRP A 69 -9.16 -1.57 9.65
CA TRP A 69 -9.39 -2.46 10.78
C TRP A 69 -9.50 -3.92 10.30
N TRP A 70 -9.34 -4.84 11.25
CA TRP A 70 -9.34 -6.27 11.01
C TRP A 70 -10.39 -6.93 11.91
N GLU A 71 -10.97 -8.02 11.44
CA GLU A 71 -11.93 -8.84 12.22
C GLU A 71 -11.23 -9.75 13.27
N GLY A 72 -10.05 -9.32 13.75
CA GLY A 72 -9.22 -10.06 14.69
C GLY A 72 -7.89 -9.36 14.95
N ASP A 73 -6.95 -10.10 15.55
CA ASP A 73 -5.61 -9.58 15.84
C ASP A 73 -4.85 -9.22 14.56
N PHE A 74 -4.09 -8.14 14.62
CA PHE A 74 -3.22 -7.74 13.53
C PHE A 74 -2.04 -8.71 13.41
N VAL A 75 -2.10 -9.58 12.39
CA VAL A 75 -1.04 -10.52 12.02
C VAL A 75 -0.72 -10.37 10.54
N VAL A 76 0.56 -10.28 10.19
CA VAL A 76 1.03 -10.09 8.81
C VAL A 76 1.94 -11.24 8.37
N GLU A 77 1.67 -11.77 7.19
CA GLU A 77 2.56 -12.67 6.47
C GLU A 77 3.15 -11.97 5.25
N LYS A 78 4.43 -12.22 4.97
CA LYS A 78 5.12 -11.54 3.86
C LYS A 78 4.61 -12.03 2.52
N TYR A 79 4.34 -11.09 1.63
CA TYR A 79 4.12 -11.33 0.20
C TYR A 79 4.78 -10.19 -0.57
N ASP A 80 5.14 -10.40 -1.83
CA ASP A 80 5.73 -9.34 -2.64
C ASP A 80 5.07 -9.25 -4.01
N PHE A 81 4.74 -8.02 -4.41
CA PHE A 81 4.30 -7.65 -5.76
C PHE A 81 5.43 -6.88 -6.48
N PRO A 82 6.48 -7.57 -6.95
CA PRO A 82 7.66 -6.92 -7.54
C PRO A 82 7.32 -6.02 -8.74
N GLU A 83 6.26 -6.36 -9.49
CA GLU A 83 5.78 -5.56 -10.62
C GLU A 83 5.34 -4.14 -10.23
N PHE A 84 5.01 -3.89 -8.96
CA PHE A 84 4.64 -2.56 -8.46
C PHE A 84 5.72 -1.95 -7.57
N THR A 85 6.45 -2.76 -6.80
CA THR A 85 7.34 -2.24 -5.76
C THR A 85 8.72 -1.84 -6.27
N VAL A 86 9.27 -2.47 -7.31
CA VAL A 86 10.65 -2.23 -7.79
C VAL A 86 10.89 -0.77 -8.15
N GLU A 87 10.02 -0.17 -8.97
CA GLU A 87 10.19 1.22 -9.41
C GLU A 87 9.99 2.21 -8.25
N ILE A 88 9.03 1.93 -7.35
CA ILE A 88 8.79 2.77 -6.17
C ILE A 88 10.02 2.74 -5.26
N ASN A 89 10.58 1.56 -5.00
CA ASN A 89 11.76 1.39 -4.16
C ASN A 89 13.00 2.08 -4.76
N ASN A 90 13.17 2.05 -6.08
CA ASN A 90 14.24 2.78 -6.75
C ASN A 90 14.11 4.30 -6.53
N ARG A 91 12.90 4.85 -6.70
CA ARG A 91 12.63 6.28 -6.46
C ARG A 91 12.90 6.69 -5.01
N VAL A 92 12.52 5.85 -4.05
CA VAL A 92 12.81 6.06 -2.62
C VAL A 92 14.31 6.12 -2.37
N LYS A 93 15.05 5.13 -2.88
CA LYS A 93 16.51 5.06 -2.74
C LYS A 93 17.22 6.27 -3.35
N GLU A 94 16.78 6.72 -4.53
CA GLU A 94 17.31 7.93 -5.16
C GLU A 94 17.08 9.19 -4.31
N PHE A 95 15.88 9.32 -3.71
CA PHE A 95 15.57 10.42 -2.82
C PHE A 95 16.46 10.39 -1.57
N GLU A 96 16.62 9.23 -0.93
CA GLU A 96 17.48 9.06 0.24
C GLU A 96 18.94 9.44 -0.07
N ASN A 97 19.47 8.99 -1.20
CA ASN A 97 20.82 9.34 -1.66
C ASN A 97 20.99 10.85 -1.84
N LYS A 98 19.98 11.54 -2.40
CA LYS A 98 20.00 13.01 -2.54
C LYS A 98 20.00 13.71 -1.17
N VAL A 99 19.18 13.22 -0.23
CA VAL A 99 19.11 13.77 1.13
C VAL A 99 20.43 13.62 1.87
N GLU A 100 21.06 12.45 1.82
CA GLU A 100 22.37 12.21 2.44
C GLU A 100 23.48 13.08 1.81
N GLY A 101 23.45 13.23 0.48
CA GLY A 101 24.33 14.18 -0.23
C GLY A 101 24.18 15.64 0.21
N LEU A 102 22.97 16.07 0.58
CA LEU A 102 22.72 17.42 1.11
C LEU A 102 23.19 17.58 2.56
N LYS A 103 23.06 16.55 3.39
CA LYS A 103 23.53 16.58 4.79
C LYS A 103 25.05 16.65 4.87
N THR A 104 25.74 15.91 4.01
CA THR A 104 27.21 15.88 3.95
C THR A 104 27.82 17.19 3.45
N ARG A 105 27.16 17.88 2.51
CA ARG A 105 27.59 19.21 2.02
C ARG A 105 27.38 20.37 3.00
N LYS A 106 26.56 20.18 4.03
CA LYS A 106 26.27 21.19 5.07
C LYS A 106 27.20 21.08 6.29
N LYS A 107 28.11 20.11 6.32
CA LYS A 107 29.19 19.99 7.32
C LYS A 107 30.49 20.51 6.72
#